data_AF-A0A7C7V103-F1
#
_entry.id   AF-A0A7C7V103-F1
#
_cell.length_a   1.000
_cell.length_b   1.000
_cell.length_c   1.000
_cell.angle_alpha   90.00
_cell.angle_beta   90.00
_cell.angle_gamma   90.00
#
_symmetry.space_group_name_H-M   'P 1'
#
loop_
_entity.id
_entity.type
_entity.pdbx_description
1 polymer ?
#
loop_
_entity_poly.entity_id
_entity_poly.type
_entity_poly.pdbx_seq_one_letter_code
_entity_poly.pdbx_strand_id
1 'polypeptide(L)' 'LKTRSDDQDEEAINKRHDIYYDIENGTLAAVNYFKELSTKRGGKPKIVELDGRPGVKEVTAELLSKL' A
#
# COMPACT_ATOMS: atom_id res chain seq x y z
N LEU A 1 -6.07 -12.02 24.85
CA LEU A 1 -6.51 -11.71 23.47
C LEU A 1 -7.18 -12.97 22.92
N LYS A 2 -8.40 -12.89 22.35
CA LYS A 2 -8.95 -14.02 21.59
C LYS A 2 -8.43 -13.90 20.16
N THR A 3 -7.65 -14.88 19.71
CA THR A 3 -7.17 -14.97 18.33
C THR A 3 -8.29 -15.49 17.43
N ARG A 4 -8.46 -14.89 16.26
CA ARG A 4 -9.40 -15.40 15.23
C ARG A 4 -8.64 -16.38 14.34
N SER A 5 -9.31 -17.45 13.89
CA SER A 5 -8.70 -18.46 13.01
C SER A 5 -8.05 -17.84 11.77
N ASP A 6 -8.74 -16.89 11.14
CA ASP A 6 -8.32 -16.31 9.87
C ASP A 6 -7.12 -15.36 10.02
N ASP A 7 -6.91 -14.81 11.23
CA ASP A 7 -5.72 -14.00 11.53
C ASP A 7 -4.48 -14.88 11.70
N GLN A 8 -4.64 -16.20 11.83
CA GLN A 8 -3.56 -17.17 12.01
C GLN A 8 -3.37 -18.08 10.78
N ASP A 9 -4.19 -17.90 9.74
CA ASP A 9 -4.05 -18.62 8.46
C ASP A 9 -2.95 -17.96 7.62
N GLU A 10 -1.70 -18.33 7.94
CA GLU A 10 -0.52 -17.83 7.23
C GLU A 10 -0.54 -18.18 5.75
N GLU A 11 -1.11 -19.31 5.34
CA GLU A 11 -1.19 -19.69 3.93
C GLU A 11 -2.08 -18.73 3.15
N ALA A 12 -3.27 -18.43 3.67
CA ALA A 12 -4.19 -17.47 3.05
C ALA A 12 -3.67 -16.03 3.12
N ILE A 13 -2.92 -15.67 4.15
CA ILE A 13 -2.25 -14.36 4.25
C ILE A 13 -1.14 -14.25 3.21
N ASN A 14 -0.29 -15.28 3.10
CA ASN A 14 0.83 -15.30 2.16
C ASN A 14 0.34 -15.22 0.71
N LYS A 15 -0.70 -15.98 0.33
CA LYS A 15 -1.31 -15.88 -1.02
C LYS A 15 -1.74 -14.46 -1.37
N ARG A 16 -2.26 -13.70 -0.39
CA ARG A 16 -2.63 -12.29 -0.59
C ARG A 16 -1.40 -11.39 -0.71
N HIS A 17 -0.38 -11.63 0.10
CA HIS A 17 0.88 -10.89 0.02
C HIS A 17 1.65 -11.16 -1.27
N ASP A 18 1.67 -12.39 -1.78
CA ASP A 18 2.33 -12.73 -3.04
C ASP A 18 1.76 -11.89 -4.19
N ILE A 19 0.43 -11.77 -4.28
CA ILE A 19 -0.25 -10.93 -5.28
C ILE A 19 0.00 -9.44 -5.02
N TYR A 20 0.01 -9.02 -3.75
CA TYR A 20 0.21 -7.62 -3.42
C TYR A 20 1.62 -7.14 -3.76
N TYR A 21 2.63 -7.92 -3.37
CA TYR A 21 4.05 -7.58 -3.50
C TYR A 21 4.69 -7.97 -4.83
N ASP A 22 4.00 -8.71 -5.71
CA ASP A 22 4.48 -8.95 -7.08
C ASP A 22 4.65 -7.62 -7.85
N ILE A 23 5.90 -7.36 -8.25
CA ILE A 23 6.34 -6.15 -8.94
C ILE A 23 6.25 -6.24 -10.47
N GLU A 24 5.99 -7.43 -11.02
CA GLU A 24 5.85 -7.66 -12.45
C GLU A 24 4.39 -7.54 -12.89
N ASN A 25 3.47 -8.25 -12.22
CA ASN A 25 2.06 -8.30 -12.62
C ASN A 25 1.06 -8.09 -11.46
N GLY A 26 1.56 -7.82 -10.26
CA GLY A 26 0.77 -7.69 -9.04
C GLY A 26 0.31 -6.27 -8.71
N THR A 27 -0.08 -6.08 -7.45
CA THR A 27 -0.58 -4.78 -6.97
C THR A 27 0.52 -3.72 -6.97
N LEU A 28 1.74 -4.08 -6.55
CA LEU A 28 2.89 -3.17 -6.61
C LEU A 28 3.30 -2.81 -8.05
N ALA A 29 3.14 -3.72 -9.02
CA ALA A 29 3.34 -3.40 -10.43
C ALA A 29 2.40 -2.27 -10.89
N ALA A 30 1.11 -2.36 -10.54
CA ALA A 30 0.12 -1.33 -10.86
C ALA A 30 0.40 0.00 -10.12
N VAL A 31 0.85 -0.05 -8.86
CA VAL A 31 1.29 1.16 -8.12
C VAL A 31 2.46 1.83 -8.82
N ASN A 32 3.47 1.06 -9.24
CA ASN A 32 4.64 1.58 -9.95
C ASN A 32 4.26 2.19 -11.30
N TYR A 33 3.29 1.61 -12.02
CA TYR A 33 2.73 2.22 -13.23
C TYR A 33 2.20 3.63 -12.98
N PHE A 34 1.41 3.86 -11.92
CA PHE A 34 0.89 5.21 -11.63
C PHE A 34 1.97 6.18 -11.15
N LYS A 35 2.99 5.70 -10.42
CA LYS A 35 4.17 6.51 -10.07
C LYS A 35 4.90 6.97 -11.32
N GLU A 36 5.17 6.06 -12.25
CA GLU A 36 5.83 6.38 -13.51
C GLU A 36 4.99 7.33 -14.36
N LEU A 37 3.67 7.09 -14.46
CA LEU A 37 2.74 7.96 -15.16
C LEU A 37 2.74 9.38 -14.58
N SER A 38 2.73 9.50 -13.26
CA SER A 38 2.82 10.78 -12.55
C SER A 38 4.11 11.53 -12.93
N THR A 39 5.26 10.86 -12.84
CA THR A 39 6.56 11.43 -13.23
C THR A 39 6.57 11.89 -14.68
N LYS A 40 6.10 11.05 -15.61
CA LYS A 40 6.01 11.38 -17.05
C LYS A 40 5.10 12.57 -17.35
N ARG A 41 4.11 12.83 -16.49
CA ARG A 41 3.12 13.91 -16.64
C ARG A 41 3.38 15.11 -15.71
N GLY A 42 4.60 15.26 -15.22
CA GLY A 42 4.99 16.40 -14.38
C GLY A 42 4.33 16.39 -13.00
N GLY A 43 4.21 15.22 -12.39
CA GLY A 43 3.61 15.01 -11.08
C GLY A 43 2.08 14.83 -11.09
N LYS A 44 1.49 14.41 -12.23
CA LYS A 44 0.02 14.27 -12.38
C LYS A 44 -0.39 12.88 -12.87
N PRO A 45 -1.16 12.09 -12.09
CA PRO A 45 -1.78 12.46 -10.82
C PRO A 45 -0.75 12.64 -9.70
N LYS A 46 -1.05 13.46 -8.69
CA LYS A 46 -0.23 13.56 -7.48
C LYS A 46 -0.23 12.20 -6.78
N ILE A 47 0.96 11.68 -6.46
CA ILE A 47 1.13 10.45 -5.69
C ILE A 47 1.46 10.84 -4.25
N VAL A 48 0.74 10.28 -3.30
CA VAL A 48 0.97 10.48 -1.86
C VAL A 48 1.42 9.16 -1.26
N GLU A 49 2.67 9.10 -0.83
CA GLU A 49 3.22 7.97 -0.06
C GLU A 49 3.07 8.25 1.44
N LEU A 50 2.76 7.22 2.21
CA LEU A 50 2.58 7.29 3.66
C LEU A 50 3.29 6.12 4.34
N ASP A 51 3.91 6.38 5.49
CA ASP A 51 4.41 5.32 6.36
C ASP A 51 3.25 4.80 7.22
N GLY A 52 2.87 3.54 7.03
CA GLY A 52 1.76 2.91 7.76
C GLY A 52 2.12 2.36 9.15
N ARG A 53 3.38 2.45 9.58
CA ARG A 53 3.84 1.90 10.87
C ARG A 53 3.38 2.69 12.12
N PRO A 54 3.25 4.03 12.10
CA PRO A 54 2.77 4.81 13.25
C PRO A 54 1.30 4.53 13.59
N GLY A 55 0.82 5.17 14.66
CA GLY A 55 -0.59 5.10 15.06
C GLY A 55 -1.52 5.73 14.03
N VAL A 56 -2.78 5.29 14.03
CA VAL A 56 -3.78 5.73 13.04
C VAL A 56 -3.96 7.25 13.02
N LYS A 57 -3.85 7.92 14.17
CA LYS A 57 -3.99 9.39 14.26
C LYS A 57 -2.82 10.10 13.58
N GLU A 58 -1.61 9.61 13.78
CA GLU A 58 -0.39 10.13 13.19
C GLU A 58 -0.40 9.95 11.67
N VAL A 59 -0.74 8.75 11.19
CA VAL A 59 -0.85 8.46 9.74
C VAL A 59 -1.95 9.32 9.09
N THR A 60 -3.07 9.52 9.78
CA THR A 60 -4.17 10.38 9.30
C THR A 60 -3.71 11.84 9.19
N ALA A 61 -3.02 12.35 10.21
CA ALA A 61 -2.49 13.72 10.19
C ALA A 61 -1.47 13.91 9.06
N GLU A 62 -0.59 12.93 8.85
CA GLU A 62 0.36 12.92 7.73
C GLU A 62 -0.35 12.99 6.38
N LEU A 63 -1.36 12.14 6.16
CA LEU A 63 -2.16 12.14 4.93
C LEU A 63 -2.81 13.51 4.68
N LEU A 64 -3.52 14.04 5.69
CA LEU A 64 -4.20 15.33 5.56
C LEU A 64 -3.23 16.48 5.25
N SER A 65 -1.99 16.43 5.76
CA SER A 65 -0.97 17.44 5.46
C SER A 65 -0.46 17.40 4.02
N LYS A 66 -0.64 16.27 3.32
CA LYS A 66 -0.12 16.02 1.96
C LYS A 66 -1.18 16.16 0.88
N LEU A 67 -2.47 16.31 1.23
CA LEU A 67 -3.55 16.53 0.25
C LEU A 67 -3.52 17.97 -0.26
#